data_AF-U7PX45-F1
#
_entry.id   AF-U7PX45-F1
#
_cell.length_a   1.000
_cell.length_b   1.000
_cell.length_c   1.000
_cell.angle_alpha   90.00
_cell.angle_beta   90.00
_cell.angle_gamma   90.00
#
_symmetry.space_group_name_H-M   'P 1'
#
loop_
_entity.id
_entity.type
_entity.pdbx_description
1 polymer ?
#
loop_
_entity_poly.entity_id
_entity_poly.type
_entity_poly.pdbx_seq_one_letter_code
_entity_poly.pdbx_strand_id
1 'polypeptide(L)'
;MSAPLKPHWVQPSHPEIQEVLIGSNGDSEFTTRSISRVDLPPFALFAPMASPPVTPAAAATYATVQVGRNQHINLNSDLLYINHSCEPSLLFDTSSRNIWVGPKGLKAGDELTFFYPSTEWDMAQPFTCFCGTPSCRGRISGARSMTQDQLAGLWLNGHIWELLNEQKQQKQQQAKTARPENGTSSHAAAAADAPSAIEQALKEELARAEESLHKADQATEAARRALAAHRNGLTTNGKAHTSNGTNGTNGVSKPVSNDEARHGTSSRELGGELGGDTAERA
;
A
#
# COMPACT_ATOMS: atom_id res chain seq x y z
N MET A 1 20.92 1.97 16.25
CA MET A 1 19.91 2.88 15.68
C MET A 1 20.63 3.79 14.69
N SER A 2 20.25 3.78 13.42
CA SER A 2 20.79 4.76 12.45
C SER A 2 20.18 6.13 12.76
N ALA A 3 20.97 7.19 12.62
CA ALA A 3 20.49 8.55 12.82
C ALA A 3 19.32 8.86 11.86
N PRO A 4 18.38 9.73 12.26
CA PRO A 4 17.32 10.26 11.40
C PRO A 4 17.87 10.80 10.07
N LEU A 5 17.14 10.60 8.97
CA LEU A 5 17.57 10.98 7.62
C LEU A 5 17.32 12.47 7.47
N LYS A 6 18.40 13.26 7.51
CA LYS A 6 18.31 14.68 7.23
C LYS A 6 17.76 14.90 5.81
N PRO A 7 16.57 15.53 5.66
CA PRO A 7 16.01 15.79 4.35
C PRO A 7 16.94 16.67 3.53
N HIS A 8 17.13 16.31 2.26
CA HIS A 8 17.98 17.04 1.32
C HIS A 8 17.20 17.59 0.12
N TRP A 9 15.88 17.39 0.10
CA TRP A 9 14.95 17.91 -0.91
C TRP A 9 14.24 19.18 -0.40
N VAL A 10 13.54 19.87 -1.30
CA VAL A 10 12.70 21.02 -0.96
C VAL A 10 11.48 20.55 -0.17
N GLN A 11 11.23 21.19 0.98
CA GLN A 11 10.08 20.91 1.84
C GLN A 11 9.17 22.14 1.96
N PRO A 12 7.83 21.98 1.92
CA PRO A 12 7.13 20.74 1.57
C PRO A 12 7.29 20.40 0.08
N SER A 13 7.45 19.13 -0.24
CA SER A 13 7.58 18.61 -1.61
C SER A 13 6.24 18.54 -2.36
N HIS A 14 5.13 18.36 -1.62
CA HIS A 14 3.77 18.19 -2.14
C HIS A 14 2.75 19.02 -1.30
N PRO A 15 2.93 20.35 -1.16
CA PRO A 15 2.12 21.20 -0.27
C PRO A 15 0.62 21.20 -0.55
N GLU A 16 0.22 20.86 -1.78
CA GLU A 16 -1.16 20.88 -2.23
C GLU A 16 -1.96 19.63 -1.82
N ILE A 17 -1.28 18.51 -1.55
CA ILE A 17 -1.93 17.23 -1.19
C ILE A 17 -1.49 16.67 0.17
N GLN A 18 -0.33 17.06 0.68
CA GLN A 18 0.28 16.48 1.87
C GLN A 18 0.68 17.56 2.89
N GLU A 19 0.41 17.29 4.15
CA GLU A 19 0.97 18.00 5.30
C GLU A 19 1.80 17.03 6.16
N VAL A 20 3.04 17.41 6.48
CA VAL A 20 3.90 16.63 7.36
C VAL A 20 3.87 17.26 8.75
N LEU A 21 3.35 16.52 9.72
CA LEU A 21 3.36 16.91 11.13
C LEU A 21 4.56 16.26 11.81
N ILE A 22 5.59 17.05 12.11
CA ILE A 22 6.79 16.60 12.82
C ILE A 22 6.47 16.57 14.32
N GLY A 23 6.74 15.46 15.01
CA GLY A 23 6.46 15.35 16.43
C GLY A 23 7.34 16.24 17.32
N SER A 24 6.84 16.54 18.50
CA SER A 24 7.30 17.60 19.41
C SER A 24 8.74 17.46 19.91
N ASN A 25 9.31 16.26 19.86
CA ASN A 25 10.58 15.97 20.53
C ASN A 25 11.84 16.16 19.67
N GLY A 26 11.74 16.72 18.47
CA GLY A 26 12.90 17.12 17.64
C GLY A 26 13.79 15.99 17.09
N ASP A 27 13.92 14.89 17.82
CA ASP A 27 14.81 13.75 17.55
C ASP A 27 14.05 12.47 17.12
N SER A 28 12.73 12.42 17.28
CA SER A 28 11.92 11.26 16.87
C SER A 28 11.21 11.52 15.54
N GLU A 29 11.92 11.42 14.41
CA GLU A 29 11.30 11.25 13.07
C GLU A 29 10.19 10.18 13.09
N PHE A 30 10.26 9.23 14.03
CA PHE A 30 9.27 8.20 14.25
C PHE A 30 7.86 8.72 14.61
N THR A 31 7.74 9.89 15.22
CA THR A 31 6.44 10.53 15.52
C THR A 31 5.88 11.35 14.37
N THR A 32 6.63 11.50 13.28
CA THR A 32 6.19 12.25 12.11
C THR A 32 5.04 11.53 11.41
N ARG A 33 3.97 12.25 11.11
CA ARG A 33 2.79 11.74 10.41
C ARG A 33 2.50 12.58 9.17
N SER A 34 2.00 11.93 8.14
CA SER A 34 1.56 12.58 6.91
C SER A 34 0.04 12.66 6.90
N ILE A 35 -0.50 13.84 6.68
CA ILE A 35 -1.93 14.14 6.67
C ILE A 35 -2.34 14.57 5.26
N SER A 36 -3.50 14.12 4.80
CA SER A 36 -4.08 14.53 3.53
C SER A 36 -4.59 15.97 3.59
N ARG A 37 -4.34 16.76 2.55
CA ARG A 37 -4.96 18.08 2.34
C ARG A 37 -6.14 18.05 1.36
N VAL A 38 -6.48 16.89 0.82
CA VAL A 38 -7.45 16.76 -0.27
C VAL A 38 -8.49 15.68 -0.03
N ASP A 39 -9.66 15.90 -0.63
CA ASP A 39 -10.71 14.89 -0.76
C ASP A 39 -10.58 14.20 -2.12
N LEU A 40 -10.41 12.88 -2.11
CA LEU A 40 -10.29 12.08 -3.33
C LEU A 40 -11.19 10.84 -3.26
N PRO A 41 -11.85 10.47 -4.37
CA PRO A 41 -12.63 9.23 -4.41
C PRO A 41 -11.71 7.98 -4.37
N PRO A 42 -12.26 6.80 -4.06
CA PRO A 42 -11.52 5.55 -4.14
C PRO A 42 -10.79 5.38 -5.47
N PHE A 43 -9.53 4.90 -5.41
CA PHE A 43 -8.67 4.63 -6.57
C PHE A 43 -8.32 5.85 -7.44
N ALA A 44 -8.55 7.08 -6.95
CA ALA A 44 -7.98 8.26 -7.59
C ALA A 44 -6.45 8.25 -7.49
N LEU A 45 -5.78 8.92 -8.42
CA LEU A 45 -4.35 9.19 -8.32
C LEU A 45 -4.12 10.18 -7.16
N PHE A 46 -3.33 9.78 -6.17
CA PHE A 46 -2.89 10.66 -5.09
C PHE A 46 -1.65 11.44 -5.53
N ALA A 47 -0.58 10.72 -5.91
CA ALA A 47 0.67 11.32 -6.36
C ALA A 47 1.45 10.39 -7.31
N PRO A 48 2.10 10.90 -8.37
CA PRO A 48 3.10 10.14 -9.10
C PRO A 48 4.42 10.05 -8.31
N MET A 49 5.13 8.92 -8.37
CA MET A 49 6.50 8.78 -7.84
C MET A 49 7.52 9.33 -8.85
N ALA A 50 7.38 10.61 -9.20
CA ALA A 50 8.10 11.25 -10.31
C ALA A 50 8.82 12.54 -9.94
N SER A 51 8.20 13.43 -9.15
CA SER A 51 8.76 14.72 -8.77
C SER A 51 8.58 14.96 -7.27
N PRO A 52 9.64 15.29 -6.51
CA PRO A 52 11.05 15.25 -6.91
C PRO A 52 11.51 13.91 -7.50
N PRO A 53 12.58 13.88 -8.32
CA PRO A 53 13.04 12.64 -8.96
C PRO A 53 13.43 11.58 -7.92
N VAL A 54 12.84 10.40 -8.08
CA VAL A 54 13.26 9.21 -7.32
C VAL A 54 14.61 8.71 -7.83
N THR A 55 15.44 8.16 -6.94
CA THR A 55 16.79 7.67 -7.29
C THR A 55 17.00 6.25 -6.79
N PRO A 56 17.80 5.40 -7.47
CA PRO A 56 18.15 4.09 -6.94
C PRO A 56 18.85 4.19 -5.58
N ALA A 57 18.51 3.30 -4.66
CA ALA A 57 19.18 3.15 -3.38
C ALA A 57 20.18 1.98 -3.45
N ALA A 58 21.37 2.16 -2.84
CA ALA A 58 22.42 1.15 -2.84
C ALA A 58 22.10 -0.07 -1.95
N ALA A 59 21.27 0.14 -0.92
CA ALA A 59 20.83 -0.90 0.01
C ALA A 59 19.44 -0.55 0.55
N ALA A 60 18.73 -1.57 1.04
CA ALA A 60 17.47 -1.38 1.77
C ALA A 60 17.75 -0.64 3.09
N THR A 61 16.98 0.41 3.35
CA THR A 61 16.96 1.12 4.63
C THR A 61 15.51 1.40 5.03
N TYR A 62 15.30 1.93 6.24
CA TYR A 62 13.98 2.35 6.69
C TYR A 62 13.35 3.45 5.81
N ALA A 63 14.17 4.20 5.05
CA ALA A 63 13.75 5.35 4.24
C ALA A 63 13.66 5.04 2.73
N THR A 64 13.79 3.77 2.36
CA THR A 64 13.72 3.35 0.95
C THR A 64 12.47 2.53 0.68
N VAL A 65 12.03 2.51 -0.58
CA VAL A 65 10.94 1.65 -1.04
C VAL A 65 11.48 0.59 -1.99
N GLN A 66 11.19 -0.67 -1.72
CA GLN A 66 11.49 -1.77 -2.64
C GLN A 66 10.56 -1.72 -3.85
N VAL A 67 11.14 -1.61 -5.05
CA VAL A 67 10.40 -1.50 -6.33
C VAL A 67 10.61 -2.69 -7.25
N GLY A 68 11.45 -3.63 -6.85
CA GLY A 68 11.72 -4.87 -7.56
C GLY A 68 12.44 -5.86 -6.65
N ARG A 69 12.69 -7.07 -7.15
CA ARG A 69 13.27 -8.18 -6.36
C ARG A 69 14.49 -7.76 -5.53
N ASN A 70 15.43 -7.06 -6.16
CA ASN A 70 16.70 -6.63 -5.56
C ASN A 70 16.92 -5.12 -5.76
N GLN A 71 15.84 -4.34 -5.86
CA GLN A 71 15.93 -2.91 -6.20
C GLN A 71 15.12 -2.08 -5.23
N HIS A 72 15.76 -1.07 -4.67
CA HIS A 72 15.14 -0.04 -3.83
C HIS A 72 15.33 1.35 -4.45
N ILE A 73 14.45 2.28 -4.08
CA ILE A 73 14.56 3.70 -4.43
C ILE A 73 14.49 4.59 -3.20
N ASN A 74 15.14 5.75 -3.28
CA ASN A 74 14.85 6.90 -2.43
C ASN A 74 13.76 7.74 -3.10
N LEU A 75 12.72 8.08 -2.35
CA LEU A 75 11.62 8.92 -2.83
C LEU A 75 12.02 10.39 -2.98
N ASN A 76 13.07 10.83 -2.27
CA ASN A 76 13.60 12.20 -2.29
C ASN A 76 12.51 13.27 -2.08
N SER A 77 11.51 12.96 -1.27
CA SER A 77 10.32 13.77 -1.07
C SER A 77 9.68 13.43 0.28
N ASP A 78 8.73 14.26 0.70
CA ASP A 78 7.98 14.07 1.93
C ASP A 78 7.04 12.86 1.90
N LEU A 79 6.84 12.25 0.72
CA LEU A 79 6.19 10.94 0.62
C LEU A 79 6.90 9.88 1.48
N LEU A 80 8.17 10.09 1.82
CA LEU A 80 8.92 9.32 2.82
C LEU A 80 8.20 9.22 4.18
N TYR A 81 7.47 10.26 4.58
CA TYR A 81 6.82 10.34 5.89
C TYR A 81 5.45 9.66 5.93
N ILE A 82 5.06 8.93 4.88
CA ILE A 82 3.81 8.17 4.85
C ILE A 82 3.98 6.92 5.72
N ASN A 83 3.15 6.80 6.74
CA ASN A 83 3.28 5.76 7.76
C ASN A 83 2.64 4.44 7.34
N HIS A 84 2.90 3.40 8.12
CA HIS A 84 2.26 2.11 7.95
C HIS A 84 0.85 2.10 8.55
N SER A 85 -0.10 1.46 7.87
CA SER A 85 -1.34 0.97 8.47
C SER A 85 -1.69 -0.41 7.92
N CYS A 86 -2.32 -1.24 8.75
CA CYS A 86 -2.90 -2.52 8.31
C CYS A 86 -4.21 -2.31 7.51
N GLU A 87 -4.87 -1.17 7.67
CA GLU A 87 -5.94 -0.69 6.78
C GLU A 87 -5.50 0.64 6.16
N PRO A 88 -4.65 0.61 5.12
CA PRO A 88 -4.04 1.81 4.58
C PRO A 88 -5.02 2.71 3.83
N SER A 89 -4.73 4.01 3.81
CA SER A 89 -5.44 5.00 2.99
C SER A 89 -4.91 5.09 1.56
N LEU A 90 -3.69 4.61 1.31
CA LEU A 90 -3.01 4.66 0.01
C LEU A 90 -2.49 3.30 -0.44
N LEU A 91 -2.34 3.14 -1.75
CA LEU A 91 -1.74 1.98 -2.41
C LEU A 91 -0.49 2.45 -3.16
N PHE A 92 0.66 1.88 -2.83
CA PHE A 92 1.90 2.15 -3.56
C PHE A 92 2.03 1.14 -4.69
N ASP A 93 1.88 1.59 -5.94
CA ASP A 93 2.08 0.79 -7.14
C ASP A 93 3.44 1.13 -7.75
N THR A 94 4.42 0.26 -7.47
CA THR A 94 5.80 0.42 -7.92
C THR A 94 5.96 0.12 -9.41
N SER A 95 5.02 -0.63 -10.01
CA SER A 95 5.07 -0.99 -11.43
C SER A 95 4.69 0.19 -12.32
N SER A 96 3.60 0.89 -11.99
CA SER A 96 3.18 2.12 -12.70
C SER A 96 3.86 3.39 -12.18
N ARG A 97 4.59 3.29 -11.07
CA ARG A 97 5.20 4.40 -10.33
C ARG A 97 4.18 5.44 -9.86
N ASN A 98 3.03 4.99 -9.37
CA ASN A 98 1.97 5.85 -8.85
C ASN A 98 1.56 5.44 -7.43
N ILE A 99 1.06 6.43 -6.69
CA ILE A 99 0.40 6.24 -5.41
C ILE A 99 -1.09 6.50 -5.62
N TRP A 100 -1.90 5.49 -5.34
CA TRP A 100 -3.35 5.53 -5.52
C TRP A 100 -4.07 5.64 -4.19
N VAL A 101 -5.26 6.23 -4.21
CA VAL A 101 -6.16 6.24 -3.06
C VAL A 101 -6.74 4.84 -2.84
N GLY A 102 -6.79 4.41 -1.58
CA GLY A 102 -7.35 3.14 -1.18
C GLY A 102 -8.87 3.04 -1.40
N PRO A 103 -9.46 1.85 -1.18
CA PRO A 103 -10.86 1.57 -1.48
C PRO A 103 -11.87 2.41 -0.67
N LYS A 104 -11.46 2.97 0.47
CA LYS A 104 -12.31 3.81 1.32
C LYS A 104 -12.39 5.28 0.85
N GLY A 105 -11.60 5.66 -0.16
CA GLY A 105 -11.39 7.05 -0.53
C GLY A 105 -10.44 7.75 0.45
N LEU A 106 -10.28 9.05 0.27
CA LEU A 106 -9.45 9.91 1.11
C LEU A 106 -10.20 11.21 1.41
N LYS A 107 -10.10 11.70 2.63
CA LYS A 107 -10.59 13.01 3.06
C LYS A 107 -9.45 13.88 3.54
N ALA A 108 -9.60 15.19 3.42
CA ALA A 108 -8.71 16.14 4.08
C ALA A 108 -8.71 15.89 5.60
N GLY A 109 -7.53 15.82 6.20
CA GLY A 109 -7.35 15.45 7.61
C GLY A 109 -7.12 13.95 7.86
N ASP A 110 -7.38 13.08 6.89
CA ASP A 110 -7.04 11.65 7.02
C ASP A 110 -5.52 11.46 7.08
N GLU A 111 -5.06 10.49 7.87
CA GLU A 111 -3.66 10.09 7.84
C GLU A 111 -3.35 9.34 6.53
N LEU A 112 -2.28 9.77 5.85
CA LEU A 112 -1.70 9.11 4.69
C LEU A 112 -0.89 7.92 5.17
N THR A 113 -1.35 6.72 4.81
CA THR A 113 -0.72 5.46 5.22
C THR A 113 -0.73 4.45 4.08
N PHE A 114 0.29 3.58 4.03
CA PHE A 114 0.30 2.44 3.12
C PHE A 114 0.74 1.15 3.83
N PHE A 115 0.39 0.01 3.26
CA PHE A 115 0.77 -1.27 3.83
C PHE A 115 2.21 -1.62 3.42
N TYR A 116 3.19 -1.36 4.28
CA TYR A 116 4.63 -1.56 3.94
C TYR A 116 4.97 -2.94 3.32
N PRO A 117 4.43 -4.08 3.80
CA PRO A 117 4.68 -5.37 3.15
C PRO A 117 4.11 -5.50 1.71
N SER A 118 3.35 -4.52 1.23
CA SER A 118 2.99 -4.42 -0.20
C SER A 118 4.17 -4.11 -1.11
N THR A 119 5.21 -3.47 -0.58
CA THR A 119 6.47 -3.18 -1.29
C THR A 119 7.63 -3.97 -0.71
N GLU A 120 7.70 -4.13 0.61
CA GLU A 120 8.87 -4.68 1.31
C GLU A 120 8.77 -6.20 1.54
N TRP A 121 9.75 -6.96 1.02
CA TRP A 121 9.87 -8.39 1.24
C TRP A 121 10.40 -8.72 2.63
N ASP A 122 11.56 -8.16 2.98
CA ASP A 122 12.25 -8.34 4.25
C ASP A 122 12.76 -6.97 4.69
N MET A 123 12.11 -6.39 5.69
CA MET A 123 12.32 -4.98 6.03
C MET A 123 13.62 -4.79 6.81
N ALA A 124 14.39 -3.75 6.43
CA ALA A 124 15.61 -3.37 7.14
C ALA A 124 15.36 -3.03 8.63
N GLN A 125 14.16 -2.56 8.98
CA GLN A 125 13.77 -2.23 10.34
C GLN A 125 12.33 -2.69 10.64
N PRO A 126 12.16 -3.91 11.19
CA PRO A 126 10.87 -4.36 11.69
C PRO A 126 10.38 -3.57 12.90
N PHE A 127 9.07 -3.46 13.07
CA PHE A 127 8.44 -2.76 14.20
C PHE A 127 7.14 -3.42 14.67
N THR A 128 6.67 -3.05 15.86
CA THR A 128 5.32 -3.41 16.33
C THR A 128 4.33 -2.35 15.83
N CYS A 129 3.29 -2.78 15.12
CA CYS A 129 2.25 -1.88 14.61
C CYS A 129 1.23 -1.55 15.72
N PHE A 130 0.78 -0.30 15.76
CA PHE A 130 -0.32 0.14 16.60
C PHE A 130 -1.26 1.05 15.82
N CYS A 131 -1.53 0.72 14.55
CA CYS A 131 -2.48 1.48 13.72
C CYS A 131 -3.90 1.51 14.33
N GLY A 132 -4.16 0.68 15.35
CA GLY A 132 -5.42 0.64 16.08
C GLY A 132 -6.56 0.01 15.30
N THR A 133 -6.32 -0.47 14.08
CA THR A 133 -7.36 -1.06 13.24
C THR A 133 -7.76 -2.45 13.76
N PRO A 134 -9.02 -2.88 13.59
CA PRO A 134 -9.47 -4.21 13.99
C PRO A 134 -8.69 -5.35 13.31
N SER A 135 -8.16 -5.06 12.12
CA SER A 135 -7.35 -5.99 11.33
C SER A 135 -5.84 -5.84 11.55
N CYS A 136 -5.39 -5.20 12.63
CA CYS A 136 -3.96 -5.03 12.91
C CYS A 136 -3.20 -6.38 12.91
N ARG A 137 -2.04 -6.42 12.25
CA ARG A 137 -1.19 -7.62 12.12
C ARG A 137 -0.11 -7.73 13.20
N GLY A 138 -0.05 -6.78 14.14
CA GLY A 138 0.96 -6.76 15.19
C GLY A 138 2.34 -6.42 14.63
N ARG A 139 3.29 -7.36 14.68
CA ARG A 139 4.67 -7.11 14.24
C ARG A 139 4.76 -7.10 12.70
N ILE A 140 5.36 -6.05 12.15
CA ILE A 140 5.57 -5.84 10.72
C ILE A 140 7.07 -5.98 10.42
N SER A 141 7.43 -6.96 9.58
CA SER A 141 8.82 -7.29 9.20
C SER A 141 9.00 -7.53 7.69
N GLY A 142 8.00 -7.18 6.87
CA GLY A 142 7.97 -7.47 5.44
C GLY A 142 7.17 -8.72 5.10
N ALA A 143 6.84 -8.88 3.82
CA ALA A 143 5.93 -9.92 3.34
C ALA A 143 6.47 -11.35 3.54
N ARG A 144 7.79 -11.53 3.61
CA ARG A 144 8.45 -12.83 3.77
C ARG A 144 7.92 -13.64 4.94
N SER A 145 7.71 -12.97 6.06
CA SER A 145 7.30 -13.56 7.34
C SER A 145 5.79 -13.66 7.55
N MET A 146 4.98 -13.17 6.60
CA MET A 146 3.53 -13.13 6.74
C MET A 146 2.86 -14.38 6.18
N THR A 147 1.74 -14.78 6.77
CA THR A 147 0.89 -15.85 6.24
C THR A 147 0.02 -15.34 5.09
N GLN A 148 -0.53 -16.26 4.30
CA GLN A 148 -1.47 -15.91 3.22
C GLN A 148 -2.70 -15.16 3.75
N ASP A 149 -3.25 -15.59 4.89
CA ASP A 149 -4.40 -14.93 5.51
C ASP A 149 -4.07 -13.51 5.98
N GLN A 150 -2.84 -13.26 6.44
CA GLN A 150 -2.43 -11.92 6.83
C GLN A 150 -2.32 -10.98 5.63
N LEU A 151 -1.97 -11.50 4.46
CA LEU A 151 -1.81 -10.76 3.20
C LEU A 151 -3.12 -10.67 2.38
N ALA A 152 -4.10 -11.50 2.68
CA ALA A 152 -5.36 -11.58 1.94
C ALA A 152 -6.10 -10.23 1.92
N GLY A 153 -6.57 -9.84 0.73
CA GLY A 153 -7.34 -8.60 0.52
C GLY A 153 -6.52 -7.31 0.46
N LEU A 154 -5.19 -7.39 0.61
CA LEU A 154 -4.29 -6.24 0.50
C LEU A 154 -3.69 -6.13 -0.90
N TRP A 155 -3.41 -4.89 -1.32
CA TRP A 155 -2.60 -4.65 -2.51
C TRP A 155 -1.16 -5.12 -2.27
N LEU A 156 -0.61 -5.92 -3.19
CA LEU A 156 0.80 -6.31 -3.19
C LEU A 156 1.38 -6.06 -4.58
N ASN A 157 2.61 -5.56 -4.64
CA ASN A 157 3.30 -5.33 -5.91
C ASN A 157 3.79 -6.65 -6.54
N GLY A 158 4.02 -6.63 -7.85
CA GLY A 158 4.38 -7.83 -8.62
C GLY A 158 5.60 -8.57 -8.07
N HIS A 159 6.65 -7.86 -7.66
CA HIS A 159 7.84 -8.48 -7.09
C HIS A 159 7.59 -9.18 -5.74
N ILE A 160 6.61 -8.73 -4.96
CA ILE A 160 6.19 -9.42 -3.73
C ILE A 160 5.47 -10.72 -4.07
N TRP A 161 4.58 -10.72 -5.06
CA TRP A 161 3.93 -11.95 -5.53
C TRP A 161 4.93 -12.97 -6.05
N GLU A 162 5.92 -12.53 -6.83
CA GLU A 162 7.00 -13.40 -7.33
C GLU A 162 7.77 -14.06 -6.18
N LEU A 163 8.18 -13.27 -5.17
CA LEU A 163 8.92 -13.75 -4.00
C LEU A 163 8.10 -14.71 -3.13
N LEU A 164 6.81 -14.43 -2.93
CA LEU A 164 5.89 -15.31 -2.21
C LEU A 164 5.74 -16.67 -2.92
N ASN A 165 5.57 -16.65 -4.23
CA ASN A 165 5.43 -17.86 -5.05
C ASN A 165 6.69 -18.71 -5.03
N GLU A 166 7.86 -18.09 -5.17
CA GLU A 166 9.14 -18.79 -5.06
C GLU A 166 9.33 -19.40 -3.67
N GLN A 167 9.05 -18.64 -2.60
CA GLN A 167 9.14 -19.16 -1.23
C GLN A 167 8.22 -20.38 -1.03
N LYS A 168 7.03 -20.36 -1.62
CA LYS A 168 6.09 -21.50 -1.58
C LYS A 168 6.66 -22.72 -2.33
N GLN A 169 7.22 -22.53 -3.52
CA GLN A 169 7.82 -23.60 -4.32
C GLN A 169 9.02 -24.23 -3.61
N GLN A 170 9.91 -23.41 -3.02
CA GLN A 170 11.05 -23.88 -2.24
C GLN A 170 10.62 -24.75 -1.06
N LYS A 171 9.61 -24.32 -0.30
CA LYS A 171 9.04 -25.10 0.81
C LYS A 171 8.45 -26.44 0.35
N GLN A 172 7.76 -26.46 -0.79
CA GLN A 172 7.21 -27.69 -1.36
C GLN A 172 8.29 -28.65 -1.86
N GLN A 173 9.36 -28.14 -2.45
CA GLN A 173 10.48 -28.96 -2.91
C GLN A 173 11.23 -29.58 -1.71
N GLN A 174 11.48 -28.81 -0.66
CA GLN A 174 12.10 -29.31 0.57
C GLN A 174 11.26 -30.38 1.26
N ALA A 175 9.93 -30.23 1.28
CA ALA A 175 9.02 -31.23 1.84
C ALA A 175 9.03 -32.55 1.05
N LYS A 176 9.22 -32.49 -0.28
CA LYS A 176 9.34 -33.69 -1.13
C LYS A 176 10.65 -34.45 -0.89
N THR A 177 11.76 -33.74 -0.68
CA THR A 177 13.07 -34.35 -0.44
C THR A 177 13.26 -34.87 0.99
N ALA A 178 12.48 -34.40 1.96
CA ALA A 178 12.59 -34.79 3.37
C ALA A 178 11.84 -36.10 3.73
N ARG A 179 11.14 -36.75 2.78
CA ARG A 179 10.39 -37.98 3.06
C ARG A 179 11.37 -39.17 3.17
N PRO A 180 11.38 -39.93 4.28
CA PRO A 180 12.46 -40.87 4.58
C PRO A 180 12.49 -42.08 3.65
N GLU A 181 13.69 -42.40 3.16
CA GLU A 181 14.03 -43.65 2.48
C GLU A 181 14.01 -44.82 3.49
N ASN A 182 12.83 -45.33 3.80
CA ASN A 182 12.65 -46.67 4.40
C ASN A 182 11.25 -47.16 4.05
N GLY A 183 11.15 -47.81 2.89
CA GLY A 183 9.91 -48.34 2.33
C GLY A 183 10.22 -49.19 1.12
N THR A 184 10.68 -50.40 1.38
CA THR A 184 10.98 -51.44 0.39
C THR A 184 9.73 -51.84 -0.40
N SER A 185 9.99 -52.18 -1.67
CA SER A 185 9.25 -53.06 -2.58
C SER A 185 7.97 -52.58 -3.27
N SER A 186 8.12 -52.45 -4.59
CA SER A 186 7.53 -53.31 -5.64
C SER A 186 6.53 -52.66 -6.59
N HIS A 187 7.00 -52.54 -7.84
CA HIS A 187 6.30 -52.77 -9.09
C HIS A 187 4.82 -52.37 -9.20
N ALA A 188 4.59 -51.19 -9.75
CA ALA A 188 3.53 -50.99 -10.73
C ALA A 188 4.01 -49.96 -11.76
N ALA A 189 4.58 -50.46 -12.85
CA ALA A 189 4.52 -49.73 -14.12
C ALA A 189 3.07 -49.74 -14.61
N ALA A 190 2.69 -48.69 -15.36
CA ALA A 190 1.45 -48.49 -16.10
C ALA A 190 0.42 -47.54 -15.46
N ALA A 191 0.53 -46.26 -15.80
CA ALA A 191 -0.53 -45.43 -16.40
C ALA A 191 -0.02 -43.99 -16.46
N ALA A 192 0.67 -43.65 -17.55
CA ALA A 192 0.96 -42.28 -17.89
C ALA A 192 -0.34 -41.57 -18.32
N ASP A 193 -0.46 -40.32 -17.87
CA ASP A 193 -1.23 -39.22 -18.44
C ASP A 193 -2.74 -39.39 -18.60
N ALA A 194 -3.45 -39.30 -17.47
CA ALA A 194 -4.69 -38.54 -17.44
C ALA A 194 -4.58 -37.49 -16.31
N PRO A 195 -4.77 -36.18 -16.59
CA PRO A 195 -4.78 -35.17 -15.54
C PRO A 195 -5.85 -35.57 -14.52
N SER A 196 -5.47 -35.59 -13.23
CA SER A 196 -6.40 -36.00 -12.18
C SER A 196 -7.68 -35.12 -12.23
N ALA A 197 -8.81 -35.63 -11.77
CA ALA A 197 -10.06 -34.85 -11.71
C ALA A 197 -9.87 -33.48 -11.01
N ILE A 198 -8.92 -33.40 -10.07
CA ILE A 198 -8.50 -32.17 -9.39
C ILE A 198 -7.79 -31.20 -10.35
N GLU A 199 -6.93 -31.70 -11.22
CA GLU A 199 -6.23 -30.88 -12.22
C GLU A 199 -7.18 -30.36 -13.29
N GLN A 200 -8.15 -31.18 -13.73
CA GLN A 200 -9.20 -30.73 -14.65
C GLN A 200 -10.07 -29.65 -14.01
N ALA A 201 -10.54 -29.86 -12.77
CA ALA A 201 -11.30 -28.86 -12.04
C ALA A 201 -10.52 -27.54 -11.87
N LEU A 202 -9.21 -27.61 -11.58
CA LEU A 202 -8.36 -26.43 -11.46
C LEU A 202 -8.18 -25.70 -12.80
N LYS A 203 -8.02 -26.42 -13.92
CA LYS A 203 -7.95 -25.83 -15.26
C LYS A 203 -9.25 -25.14 -15.64
N GLU A 204 -10.39 -25.73 -15.31
CA GLU A 204 -11.71 -25.13 -15.54
C GLU A 204 -11.92 -23.88 -14.68
N GLU A 205 -11.51 -23.89 -13.42
CA GLU A 205 -11.56 -22.70 -12.55
C GLU A 205 -10.62 -21.59 -13.06
N LEU A 206 -9.41 -21.94 -13.52
CA LEU A 206 -8.49 -20.99 -14.11
C LEU A 206 -9.08 -20.35 -15.37
N ALA A 207 -9.66 -21.14 -16.27
CA ALA A 207 -10.31 -20.63 -17.48
C ALA A 207 -11.49 -19.69 -17.14
N ARG A 208 -12.30 -20.00 -16.12
CA ARG A 208 -13.35 -19.10 -15.62
C ARG A 208 -12.80 -17.79 -15.05
N ALA A 209 -11.65 -17.85 -14.38
CA ALA A 209 -10.98 -16.66 -13.84
C ALA A 209 -10.42 -15.78 -14.98
N GLU A 210 -9.80 -16.38 -15.99
CA GLU A 210 -9.32 -15.68 -17.19
C GLU A 210 -10.46 -15.01 -17.96
N GLU A 211 -11.59 -15.70 -18.13
CA GLU A 211 -12.78 -15.12 -18.76
C GLU A 211 -13.35 -13.95 -17.95
N SER A 212 -13.39 -14.09 -16.62
CA SER A 212 -13.82 -13.03 -15.70
C SER A 212 -12.91 -11.79 -15.80
N LEU A 213 -11.59 -11.99 -15.90
CA LEU A 213 -10.62 -10.91 -16.10
C LEU A 213 -10.83 -10.22 -17.46
N HIS A 214 -11.03 -10.99 -18.53
CA HIS A 214 -11.29 -10.44 -19.86
C HIS A 214 -12.57 -9.58 -19.89
N LYS A 215 -13.63 -9.99 -19.17
CA LYS A 215 -14.86 -9.20 -19.01
C LYS A 215 -14.61 -7.91 -18.23
N ALA A 216 -13.76 -7.93 -17.21
CA ALA A 216 -13.37 -6.73 -16.46
C ALA A 216 -12.58 -5.74 -17.33
N ASP A 217 -11.66 -6.24 -18.18
CA ASP A 217 -10.93 -5.41 -19.15
C ASP A 217 -11.87 -4.77 -20.18
N GLN A 218 -12.84 -5.53 -20.69
CA GLN A 218 -13.87 -4.99 -21.58
C GLN A 218 -14.72 -3.92 -20.89
N ALA A 219 -15.10 -4.13 -19.63
CA ALA A 219 -15.86 -3.15 -18.86
C ALA A 219 -15.06 -1.87 -18.57
N THR A 220 -13.78 -1.99 -18.21
CA THR A 220 -12.90 -0.83 -17.99
C THR A 220 -12.65 -0.06 -19.28
N GLU A 221 -12.47 -0.74 -20.41
CA GLU A 221 -12.32 -0.10 -21.72
C GLU A 221 -13.62 0.59 -22.16
N ALA A 222 -14.78 -0.02 -21.93
CA ALA A 222 -16.07 0.62 -22.15
C ALA A 222 -16.24 1.88 -21.28
N ALA A 223 -15.84 1.83 -20.01
CA ALA A 223 -15.87 2.98 -19.11
C ALA A 223 -14.92 4.10 -19.59
N ARG A 224 -13.69 3.76 -20.03
CA ARG A 224 -12.75 4.73 -20.62
C ARG A 224 -13.34 5.41 -21.86
N ARG A 225 -13.97 4.64 -22.75
CA ARG A 225 -14.64 5.19 -23.95
C ARG A 225 -15.79 6.10 -23.60
N ALA A 226 -16.60 5.75 -22.60
CA ALA A 226 -17.68 6.60 -22.11
C ALA A 226 -17.15 7.91 -21.51
N LEU A 227 -16.08 7.85 -20.71
CA LEU A 227 -15.41 9.04 -20.14
C LEU A 227 -14.82 9.93 -21.24
N ALA A 228 -14.16 9.35 -22.25
CA ALA A 228 -13.63 10.08 -23.38
C ALA A 228 -14.74 10.75 -24.22
N ALA A 229 -15.85 10.04 -24.47
CA ALA A 229 -17.02 10.59 -25.15
C ALA A 229 -17.66 11.73 -24.35
N HIS A 230 -17.76 11.59 -23.02
CA HIS A 230 -18.27 12.65 -22.15
C HIS A 230 -17.36 13.88 -22.18
N ARG A 231 -16.04 13.69 -22.11
CA ARG A 231 -15.04 14.76 -22.26
C ARG A 231 -15.17 15.46 -23.61
N ASN A 232 -15.35 14.72 -24.70
CA ASN A 232 -15.51 15.31 -26.03
C ASN A 232 -16.87 16.03 -26.18
N GLY A 233 -17.95 15.50 -25.59
CA GLY A 233 -19.26 16.16 -25.57
C GLY A 233 -19.25 17.50 -24.84
N LEU A 234 -18.44 17.62 -23.76
CA LEU A 234 -18.16 18.89 -23.08
C LEU A 234 -17.41 19.88 -23.99
N THR A 235 -16.55 19.40 -24.90
CA THR A 235 -15.85 20.27 -25.86
C THR A 235 -16.70 20.70 -27.06
N THR A 236 -17.70 19.92 -27.47
CA THR A 236 -18.52 20.23 -28.66
C THR A 236 -19.79 21.03 -28.35
N ASN A 237 -20.29 21.03 -27.11
CA ASN A 237 -21.50 21.79 -26.72
C ASN A 237 -21.21 23.19 -26.15
N GLY A 238 -20.03 23.76 -26.41
CA GLY A 238 -19.67 25.13 -26.03
C GLY A 238 -20.37 26.25 -26.80
N LYS A 239 -21.39 25.98 -27.64
CA LYS A 239 -22.18 27.00 -28.32
C LYS A 239 -23.65 26.61 -28.44
N ALA A 240 -24.44 26.85 -27.39
CA ALA A 240 -25.81 27.34 -27.53
C ALA A 240 -26.45 27.67 -26.18
N HIS A 241 -26.87 28.93 -26.09
CA HIS A 241 -27.99 29.45 -25.32
C HIS A 241 -27.93 29.53 -23.78
N THR A 242 -27.56 30.73 -23.35
CA THR A 242 -28.23 31.52 -22.32
C THR A 242 -29.74 31.33 -22.32
N SER A 243 -30.33 30.99 -21.16
CA SER A 243 -31.21 31.90 -20.40
C SER A 243 -31.93 31.19 -19.26
N ASN A 244 -31.80 31.80 -18.08
CA ASN A 244 -32.80 31.93 -17.02
C ASN A 244 -33.31 30.68 -16.28
N GLY A 245 -32.98 30.63 -14.99
CA GLY A 245 -33.53 29.71 -14.01
C GLY A 245 -33.05 30.05 -12.60
N THR A 246 -33.47 31.21 -12.10
CA THR A 246 -33.40 31.57 -10.68
C THR A 246 -34.26 30.60 -9.85
N ASN A 247 -33.69 29.93 -8.83
CA ASN A 247 -34.28 29.88 -7.48
C ASN A 247 -33.37 29.14 -6.48
N GLY A 248 -33.39 29.59 -5.22
CA GLY A 248 -33.08 28.71 -4.08
C GLY A 248 -31.85 29.06 -3.25
N THR A 249 -31.84 30.25 -2.66
CA THR A 249 -31.12 30.49 -1.40
C THR A 249 -31.72 29.67 -0.27
N ASN A 250 -30.91 28.92 0.47
CA ASN A 250 -31.11 28.69 1.90
C ASN A 250 -29.78 28.21 2.50
N GLY A 251 -29.12 29.11 3.22
CA GLY A 251 -28.04 28.74 4.12
C GLY A 251 -28.59 28.18 5.42
N VAL A 252 -27.76 27.39 6.11
CA VAL A 252 -27.57 27.46 7.56
C VAL A 252 -26.12 27.07 7.83
N SER A 253 -25.29 28.07 8.11
CA SER A 253 -24.03 27.89 8.82
C SER A 253 -24.34 27.78 10.31
N LYS A 254 -23.84 26.73 10.97
CA LYS A 254 -23.61 26.74 12.42
C LYS A 254 -22.20 26.23 12.73
N PRO A 255 -21.49 26.84 13.68
CA PRO A 255 -20.07 26.61 13.90
C PRO A 255 -19.85 25.36 14.74
N VAL A 256 -18.84 24.57 14.37
CA VAL A 256 -18.33 23.48 15.22
C VAL A 256 -17.23 24.07 16.08
N SER A 257 -17.43 23.98 17.39
CA SER A 257 -16.50 24.39 18.44
C SER A 257 -15.23 23.55 18.42
N ASN A 258 -14.09 24.21 18.66
CA ASN A 258 -12.81 23.60 19.00
C ASN A 258 -12.96 22.79 20.30
N ASP A 259 -13.15 21.49 20.18
CA ASP A 259 -12.79 20.57 21.25
C ASP A 259 -11.41 20.00 20.91
N GLU A 260 -10.43 20.37 21.73
CA GLU A 260 -9.07 19.84 21.75
C GLU A 260 -9.14 18.31 21.93
N ALA A 261 -9.26 17.60 20.81
CA ALA A 261 -9.17 16.16 20.75
C ALA A 261 -7.74 15.76 21.12
N ARG A 262 -7.54 15.46 22.40
CA ARG A 262 -6.34 14.87 23.00
C ARG A 262 -5.72 13.86 22.02
N HIS A 263 -4.63 14.27 21.39
CA HIS A 263 -4.01 13.55 20.29
C HIS A 263 -3.44 12.22 20.77
N GLY A 264 -3.95 11.12 20.22
CA GLY A 264 -3.51 9.77 20.56
C GLY A 264 -2.07 9.51 20.18
N THR A 265 -1.32 8.96 21.13
CA THR A 265 0.04 8.45 21.03
C THR A 265 0.18 7.49 19.84
N SER A 266 1.17 7.71 18.98
CA SER A 266 1.34 6.96 17.74
C SER A 266 1.84 5.53 17.99
N SER A 267 1.74 4.68 16.97
CA SER A 267 2.34 3.34 16.98
C SER A 267 3.79 3.29 17.44
N ARG A 268 4.58 4.31 17.16
CA ARG A 268 6.02 4.21 17.44
C ARG A 268 6.36 4.57 18.89
N GLU A 269 5.52 5.36 19.55
CA GLU A 269 5.72 5.75 20.97
C GLU A 269 5.44 4.59 21.95
N LEU A 270 4.50 3.70 21.62
CA LEU A 270 4.14 2.56 22.48
C LEU A 270 5.02 1.31 22.24
N GLY A 271 5.86 1.33 21.20
CA GLY A 271 6.80 0.27 20.85
C GLY A 271 7.95 0.05 21.84
N GLY A 272 8.10 0.92 22.85
CA GLY A 272 9.07 0.75 23.92
C GLY A 272 10.51 1.15 23.57
N GLU A 273 10.76 1.89 22.49
CA GLU A 273 12.12 2.37 22.17
C GLU A 273 12.59 3.54 23.06
N LEU A 274 11.74 4.06 23.95
CA LEU A 274 12.10 5.04 24.99
C LEU A 274 12.50 4.38 26.33
N GLY A 275 12.83 3.08 26.31
CA GLY A 275 13.20 2.30 27.49
C GLY A 275 14.62 2.51 28.02
N GLY A 276 15.23 3.69 27.85
CA GLY A 276 16.58 3.92 28.34
C GLY A 276 17.01 5.37 28.22
N ASP A 277 16.44 6.23 29.07
CA ASP A 277 17.13 7.35 29.72
C ASP A 277 16.15 8.19 30.56
N THR A 278 15.48 7.52 31.50
CA THR A 278 15.08 8.15 32.77
C THR A 278 15.61 7.28 33.90
N ALA A 279 16.95 7.20 33.97
CA ALA A 279 17.59 6.88 35.23
C ALA A 279 17.31 8.03 36.19
N GLU A 280 16.61 7.70 37.26
CA GLU A 280 16.47 8.51 38.47
C GLU A 280 17.82 9.14 38.83
N ARG A 281 17.90 10.47 38.78
CA ARG A 281 18.76 11.19 39.72
C ARG A 281 17.85 11.75 40.80
N ALA A 282 18.11 11.27 42.01
CA ALA A 282 17.53 11.69 43.28
C ALA A 282 17.50 13.21 43.46
#